data_AF-A0A2S7BWF4-F1
#
_entry.id   AF-A0A2S7BWF4-F1
#
_cell.length_a   1.000
_cell.length_b   1.000
_cell.length_c   1.000
_cell.angle_alpha   90.00
_cell.angle_beta   90.00
_cell.angle_gamma   90.00
#
_symmetry.space_group_name_H-M   'P 1'
#
loop_
_entity.id
_entity.type
_entity.pdbx_description
1 polymer ?
#
loop_
_entity_poly.entity_id
_entity_poly.type
_entity_poly.pdbx_seq_one_letter_code
_entity_poly.pdbx_strand_id
1 'polypeptide(L)'
;MGELRSSEIHWVVHQYLGVEGGFLGDFTHRTHREFYAGFCDLDIDLDRVAGSTIRERFTSVLTGAEAHQQAAILRGVARKYPQGTEHFRTPQAYRQLLQMAKRCADGLSVRASSPAITSDVLKRALADADTLIQSAGPTHAVDRIHTALHAYLKAVCYARDIEPPQGATITNLFKLLRTEHPALNDLGSQSDAMGRVLNCLSSVIDCLNPARNNASLAHANEALLEKDEAMLTINAARTVFQYLDSKFR
;
A
#
# COMPACT_ATOMS: atom_id res chain seq x y z
N MET A 1 -4.44 -8.96 1.97
CA MET A 1 -4.94 -7.72 1.33
C MET A 1 -5.24 -6.69 2.41
N GLY A 2 -5.53 -5.43 2.07
CA GLY A 2 -5.48 -4.26 3.01
C GLY A 2 -6.31 -4.30 4.30
N GLU A 3 -7.16 -5.31 4.47
CA GLU A 3 -8.09 -5.45 5.59
C GLU A 3 -7.41 -5.57 6.96
N LEU A 4 -8.20 -5.41 8.02
CA LEU A 4 -7.79 -5.63 9.40
C LEU A 4 -7.67 -7.13 9.69
N ARG A 5 -6.60 -7.49 10.41
CA ARG A 5 -6.45 -8.82 11.00
C ARG A 5 -7.34 -8.93 12.23
N SER A 6 -7.74 -10.15 12.60
CA SER A 6 -8.56 -10.39 13.80
C SER A 6 -7.93 -9.82 15.07
N SER A 7 -6.60 -9.86 15.19
CA SER A 7 -5.87 -9.25 16.32
C SER A 7 -5.98 -7.72 16.35
N GLU A 8 -6.08 -7.07 15.20
CA GLU A 8 -6.21 -5.62 15.08
C GLU A 8 -7.65 -5.18 15.34
N ILE A 9 -8.64 -5.94 14.87
CA ILE A 9 -10.04 -5.75 15.24
C ILE A 9 -10.21 -5.85 16.75
N HIS A 10 -9.66 -6.92 17.36
CA HIS A 10 -9.67 -7.10 18.81
C HIS A 10 -8.99 -5.92 19.53
N TRP A 11 -7.85 -5.46 19.03
CA TRP A 11 -7.14 -4.31 19.60
C TRP A 11 -7.98 -3.02 19.53
N VAL A 12 -8.61 -2.72 18.40
CA VAL A 12 -9.47 -1.53 18.25
C VAL A 12 -10.63 -1.56 19.24
N VAL A 13 -11.31 -2.72 19.35
CA VAL A 13 -12.48 -2.88 20.22
C VAL A 13 -12.10 -2.83 21.70
N HIS A 14 -11.10 -3.61 22.12
CA HIS A 14 -10.80 -3.81 23.54
C HIS A 14 -9.77 -2.84 24.12
N GLN A 15 -8.84 -2.33 23.30
CA GLN A 15 -7.72 -1.51 23.79
C GLN A 15 -7.82 -0.04 23.37
N TYR A 16 -8.41 0.27 22.21
CA TYR A 16 -8.56 1.66 21.77
C TYR A 16 -9.91 2.28 22.14
N LEU A 17 -11.01 1.60 21.83
CA LEU A 17 -12.35 2.01 22.26
C LEU A 17 -12.51 1.77 23.76
N GLY A 18 -12.08 0.59 24.22
CA GLY A 18 -12.18 0.15 25.60
C GLY A 18 -13.51 -0.58 25.84
N VAL A 19 -13.48 -1.60 26.70
CA VAL A 19 -14.67 -2.30 27.15
C VAL A 19 -14.73 -2.26 28.67
N GLU A 20 -15.73 -1.59 29.22
CA GLU A 20 -15.95 -1.46 30.67
C GLU A 20 -17.37 -1.92 31.01
N GLY A 21 -17.52 -2.84 31.97
CA GLY A 21 -18.82 -3.41 32.33
C GLY A 21 -19.55 -4.13 31.19
N GLY A 22 -18.85 -4.50 30.11
CA GLY A 22 -19.43 -5.08 28.89
C GLY A 22 -19.87 -4.06 27.82
N PHE A 23 -19.78 -2.76 28.11
CA PHE A 23 -20.10 -1.68 27.18
C PHE A 23 -18.88 -1.27 26.36
N LEU A 24 -19.09 -0.88 25.10
CA LEU A 24 -18.02 -0.45 24.18
C LEU A 24 -17.87 1.07 24.24
N GLY A 25 -16.81 1.56 24.89
CA GLY A 25 -16.62 2.99 25.14
C GLY A 25 -17.85 3.63 25.79
N ASP A 26 -18.25 4.79 25.28
CA ASP A 26 -19.45 5.55 25.69
C ASP A 26 -20.67 5.30 24.76
N PHE A 27 -20.64 4.25 23.93
CA PHE A 27 -21.71 4.03 22.95
C PHE A 27 -23.03 3.63 23.62
N THR A 28 -24.06 4.42 23.35
CA THR A 28 -25.47 4.02 23.44
C THR A 28 -25.96 3.44 22.11
N HIS A 29 -27.12 2.76 22.10
CA HIS A 29 -27.75 2.26 20.87
C HIS A 29 -27.94 3.36 19.82
N ARG A 30 -28.34 4.57 20.25
CA ARG A 30 -28.52 5.73 19.37
C ARG A 30 -27.20 6.20 18.78
N THR A 31 -26.21 6.48 19.63
CA THR A 31 -24.91 7.00 19.19
C THR A 31 -24.13 5.99 18.35
N HIS A 32 -24.34 4.68 18.56
CA HIS A 32 -23.75 3.65 17.71
C HIS A 32 -24.37 3.64 16.30
N ARG A 33 -25.69 3.86 16.18
CA ARG A 33 -26.35 3.98 14.87
C ARG A 33 -25.91 5.24 14.12
N GLU A 34 -25.81 6.37 14.82
CA GLU A 34 -25.41 7.65 14.24
C GLU A 34 -23.92 7.72 13.88
N PHE A 35 -23.08 6.88 14.49
CA PHE A 35 -21.62 6.91 14.32
C PHE A 35 -21.16 6.71 12.86
N TYR A 36 -21.77 5.77 12.14
CA TYR A 36 -21.33 5.45 10.78
C TYR A 36 -21.60 6.61 9.81
N ALA A 37 -22.80 7.18 9.85
CA ALA A 37 -23.13 8.35 9.03
C ALA A 37 -22.38 9.60 9.51
N GLY A 38 -22.34 9.86 10.81
CA GLY A 38 -21.82 11.12 11.36
C GLY A 38 -20.29 11.21 11.44
N PHE A 39 -19.58 10.08 11.52
CA PHE A 39 -18.12 10.08 11.67
C PHE A 39 -17.39 9.27 10.59
N CYS A 40 -18.08 8.42 9.83
CA CYS A 40 -17.45 7.55 8.83
C CYS A 40 -17.89 7.87 7.41
N ASP A 41 -18.93 8.69 7.22
CA ASP A 41 -19.57 8.93 5.91
C ASP A 41 -20.06 7.60 5.28
N LEU A 42 -20.55 6.68 6.11
CA LEU A 42 -21.05 5.36 5.71
C LEU A 42 -22.53 5.20 6.10
N ASP A 43 -23.32 4.67 5.17
CA ASP A 43 -24.69 4.23 5.42
C ASP A 43 -24.70 2.73 5.73
N ILE A 44 -24.89 2.37 7.01
CA ILE A 44 -24.86 0.99 7.48
C ILE A 44 -26.21 0.64 8.10
N ASP A 45 -26.91 -0.32 7.50
CA ASP A 45 -28.11 -0.92 8.06
C ASP A 45 -27.75 -1.88 9.21
N LEU A 46 -27.70 -1.34 10.43
CA LEU A 46 -27.40 -2.11 11.63
C LEU A 46 -28.41 -3.21 11.94
N ASP A 47 -29.62 -3.16 11.39
CA ASP A 47 -30.66 -4.16 11.66
C ASP A 47 -30.36 -5.49 10.94
N ARG A 48 -29.53 -5.43 9.88
CA ARG A 48 -29.01 -6.62 9.16
C ARG A 48 -27.69 -7.15 9.71
N VAL A 49 -27.11 -6.50 10.70
CA VAL A 49 -25.81 -6.87 11.28
C VAL A 49 -25.99 -7.86 12.43
N ALA A 50 -25.26 -8.97 12.39
CA ALA A 50 -25.25 -9.97 13.46
C ALA A 50 -24.70 -9.41 14.78
N GLY A 51 -25.34 -9.78 15.90
CA GLY A 51 -24.90 -9.41 17.25
C GLY A 51 -26.04 -8.93 18.13
N SER A 52 -26.00 -9.31 19.41
CA SER A 52 -26.99 -8.92 20.41
C SER A 52 -26.59 -7.65 21.17
N THR A 53 -25.28 -7.38 21.26
CA THR A 53 -24.71 -6.21 21.97
C THR A 53 -24.11 -5.20 21.00
N ILE A 54 -23.91 -3.95 21.46
CA ILE A 54 -23.21 -2.91 20.68
C ILE A 54 -21.80 -3.36 20.30
N ARG A 55 -21.08 -4.00 21.24
CA ARG A 55 -19.75 -4.55 21.00
C ARG A 55 -19.74 -5.59 19.90
N GLU A 56 -20.67 -6.55 19.95
CA GLU A 56 -20.80 -7.59 18.92
C GLU A 56 -21.16 -6.99 17.57
N ARG A 57 -22.12 -6.06 17.52
CA ARG A 57 -22.52 -5.42 16.27
C ARG A 57 -21.38 -4.59 15.66
N PHE A 58 -20.70 -3.77 16.45
CA PHE A 58 -19.52 -3.02 15.98
C PHE A 58 -18.43 -3.96 15.44
N THR A 59 -18.17 -5.07 16.15
CA THR A 59 -17.20 -6.08 15.71
C THR A 59 -17.64 -6.73 14.39
N SER A 60 -18.92 -7.08 14.25
CA SER A 60 -19.50 -7.66 13.03
C SER A 60 -19.42 -6.68 11.86
N VAL A 61 -19.72 -5.39 12.07
CA VAL A 61 -19.56 -4.36 11.05
C VAL A 61 -18.10 -4.28 10.61
N LEU A 62 -17.16 -4.13 11.56
CA LEU A 62 -15.75 -3.96 11.23
C LEU A 62 -15.16 -5.21 10.54
N THR A 63 -15.63 -6.40 10.90
CA THR A 63 -15.20 -7.67 10.29
C THR A 63 -15.77 -7.87 8.89
N GLY A 64 -17.04 -7.50 8.66
CA GLY A 64 -17.71 -7.67 7.37
C GLY A 64 -17.48 -6.53 6.37
N ALA A 65 -16.93 -5.40 6.82
CA ALA A 65 -16.66 -4.23 5.99
C ALA A 65 -15.47 -4.46 5.03
N GLU A 66 -15.58 -3.91 3.83
CA GLU A 66 -14.45 -3.88 2.90
C GLU A 66 -13.30 -3.00 3.43
N ALA A 67 -12.08 -3.20 2.93
CA ALA A 67 -10.90 -2.46 3.40
C ALA A 67 -11.08 -0.93 3.39
N HIS A 68 -11.70 -0.36 2.36
CA HIS A 68 -11.95 1.08 2.30
C HIS A 68 -12.95 1.56 3.36
N GLN A 69 -13.97 0.75 3.68
CA GLN A 69 -14.93 1.02 4.75
C GLN A 69 -14.30 0.85 6.13
N GLN A 70 -13.48 -0.19 6.33
CA GLN A 70 -12.68 -0.35 7.56
C GLN A 70 -11.82 0.89 7.81
N ALA A 71 -11.18 1.43 6.77
CA ALA A 71 -10.41 2.66 6.90
C ALA A 71 -11.26 3.87 7.34
N ALA A 72 -12.45 4.03 6.73
CA ALA A 72 -13.39 5.08 7.09
C ALA A 72 -13.86 4.93 8.55
N ILE A 73 -14.16 3.70 8.98
CA ILE A 73 -14.54 3.38 10.36
C ILE A 73 -13.41 3.73 11.34
N LEU A 74 -12.17 3.31 11.07
CA LEU A 74 -11.04 3.62 11.96
C LEU A 74 -10.75 5.12 12.04
N ARG A 75 -10.90 5.87 10.95
CA ARG A 75 -10.83 7.35 10.96
C ARG A 75 -11.99 7.96 11.74
N GLY A 76 -13.19 7.41 11.61
CA GLY A 76 -14.34 7.81 12.42
C GLY A 76 -14.12 7.57 13.91
N VAL A 77 -13.54 6.43 14.28
CA VAL A 77 -13.13 6.12 15.66
C VAL A 77 -12.11 7.15 16.16
N ALA A 78 -11.09 7.49 15.36
CA ALA A 78 -10.10 8.50 15.73
C ALA A 78 -10.73 9.89 15.95
N ARG A 79 -11.71 10.26 15.12
CA ARG A 79 -12.47 11.52 15.22
C ARG A 79 -13.35 11.56 16.47
N LYS A 80 -14.09 10.48 16.76
CA LYS A 80 -14.98 10.40 17.94
C LYS A 80 -14.22 10.22 19.25
N TYR A 81 -13.08 9.51 19.22
CA TYR A 81 -12.24 9.22 20.38
C TYR A 81 -10.80 9.71 20.16
N PRO A 82 -10.56 11.03 20.29
CA PRO A 82 -9.21 11.60 20.15
C PRO A 82 -8.23 11.07 21.20
N GLN A 83 -6.93 11.15 20.89
CA GLN A 83 -5.87 10.88 21.86
C GLN A 83 -6.01 11.73 23.12
N GLY A 84 -5.62 11.18 24.27
CA GLY A 84 -5.65 11.87 25.56
C GLY A 84 -7.03 11.94 26.23
N THR A 85 -8.10 11.47 25.58
CA THR A 85 -9.43 11.40 26.20
C THR A 85 -9.56 10.30 27.26
N GLU A 86 -8.68 9.29 27.20
CA GLU A 86 -8.57 8.21 28.17
C GLU A 86 -7.11 7.82 28.37
N HIS A 87 -6.78 7.24 29.53
CA HIS A 87 -5.40 6.87 29.89
C HIS A 87 -4.76 5.89 28.91
N PHE A 88 -5.55 5.00 28.28
CA PHE A 88 -5.08 4.06 27.27
C PHE A 88 -5.02 4.65 25.85
N ARG A 89 -5.67 5.80 25.59
CA ARG A 89 -5.63 6.47 24.27
C ARG A 89 -4.40 7.38 24.15
N THR A 90 -3.24 6.75 24.26
CA THR A 90 -1.94 7.42 24.14
C THR A 90 -1.70 7.91 22.71
N PRO A 91 -0.75 8.85 22.49
CA PRO A 91 -0.33 9.23 21.14
C PRO A 91 0.19 8.05 20.30
N GLN A 92 0.76 7.04 20.94
CA GLN A 92 1.19 5.81 20.26
C GLN A 92 -0.01 5.01 19.77
N ALA A 93 -1.02 4.80 20.61
CA ALA A 93 -2.25 4.10 20.22
C ALA A 93 -2.97 4.84 19.10
N TYR A 94 -3.06 6.18 19.17
CA TYR A 94 -3.65 6.99 18.12
C TYR A 94 -2.93 6.85 16.78
N ARG A 95 -1.59 6.89 16.79
CA ARG A 95 -0.79 6.64 15.57
C ARG A 95 -1.00 5.21 15.03
N GLN A 96 -1.07 4.21 15.90
CA GLN A 96 -1.33 2.83 15.50
C GLN A 96 -2.70 2.69 14.82
N LEU A 97 -3.75 3.31 15.37
CA LEU A 97 -5.09 3.33 14.78
C LEU A 97 -5.08 3.96 13.38
N LEU A 98 -4.44 5.12 13.22
CA LEU A 98 -4.35 5.79 11.93
C LEU A 98 -3.48 5.04 10.91
N GLN A 99 -2.43 4.33 11.36
CA GLN A 99 -1.64 3.46 10.48
C GLN A 99 -2.46 2.28 9.96
N MET A 100 -3.28 1.66 10.82
CA MET A 100 -4.24 0.64 10.39
C MET A 100 -5.22 1.22 9.37
N ALA A 101 -5.80 2.39 9.66
CA ALA A 101 -6.75 3.05 8.75
C ALA A 101 -6.12 3.36 7.39
N LYS A 102 -4.90 3.89 7.39
CA LYS A 102 -4.13 4.14 6.16
C LYS A 102 -3.92 2.84 5.39
N ARG A 103 -3.49 1.77 6.06
CA ARG A 103 -3.28 0.46 5.42
C ARG A 103 -4.56 -0.11 4.78
N CYS A 104 -5.70 0.08 5.43
CA CYS A 104 -7.00 -0.32 4.93
C CYS A 104 -7.44 0.51 3.71
N ALA A 105 -7.21 1.83 3.73
CA ALA A 105 -7.49 2.70 2.58
C ALA A 105 -6.57 2.41 1.39
N ASP A 106 -5.31 2.07 1.67
CA ASP A 106 -4.29 1.76 0.67
C ASP A 106 -4.39 0.31 0.16
N GLY A 107 -5.43 -0.44 0.54
CA GLY A 107 -5.64 -1.83 0.14
C GLY A 107 -5.78 -2.07 -1.37
N LEU A 108 -6.10 -1.01 -2.12
CA LEU A 108 -6.19 -0.97 -3.59
C LEU A 108 -4.98 -0.28 -4.24
N SER A 109 -4.08 0.31 -3.46
CA SER A 109 -2.91 1.00 -3.99
C SER A 109 -1.77 0.02 -4.21
N VAL A 110 -1.06 0.16 -5.34
CA VAL A 110 0.21 -0.51 -5.57
C VAL A 110 1.21 0.04 -4.53
N ARG A 111 1.24 -0.57 -3.34
CA ARG A 111 2.07 -0.25 -2.18
C ARG A 111 3.57 0.01 -2.47
N ALA A 112 4.23 0.68 -1.53
CA ALA A 112 5.62 0.38 -1.21
C ALA A 112 5.65 -0.95 -0.44
N SER A 113 6.12 -2.04 -1.06
CA SER A 113 6.42 -3.28 -0.33
C SER A 113 7.79 -3.15 0.33
N SER A 114 7.96 -3.75 1.52
CA SER A 114 9.31 -4.05 2.04
C SER A 114 9.84 -5.24 1.24
N PRO A 115 10.79 -5.04 0.32
CA PRO A 115 11.22 -6.09 -0.57
C PRO A 115 12.04 -7.13 0.21
N ALA A 116 11.87 -8.41 -0.14
CA ALA A 116 12.63 -9.51 0.43
C ALA A 116 14.10 -9.43 -0.01
N ILE A 117 14.31 -9.13 -1.30
CA ILE A 117 15.63 -8.89 -1.88
C ILE A 117 15.91 -7.38 -1.83
N THR A 118 16.99 -6.98 -1.18
CA THR A 118 17.24 -5.57 -0.89
C THR A 118 18.69 -5.13 -1.12
N SER A 119 18.88 -3.82 -1.25
CA SER A 119 20.17 -3.15 -1.29
C SER A 119 20.05 -1.80 -0.59
N ASP A 120 21.17 -1.20 -0.17
CA ASP A 120 21.13 0.11 0.51
C ASP A 120 20.59 1.21 -0.41
N VAL A 121 20.92 1.15 -1.70
CA VAL A 121 20.38 2.05 -2.72
C VAL A 121 18.86 1.90 -2.84
N LEU A 122 18.36 0.65 -2.85
CA LEU A 122 16.92 0.40 -2.92
C LEU A 122 16.19 0.96 -1.69
N LYS A 123 16.68 0.67 -0.48
CA LYS A 123 16.08 1.16 0.76
C LYS A 123 16.00 2.68 0.78
N ARG A 124 17.10 3.34 0.41
CA ARG A 124 17.18 4.80 0.38
C ARG A 124 16.25 5.40 -0.68
N ALA A 125 16.26 4.86 -1.90
CA ALA A 125 15.42 5.34 -2.99
C ALA A 125 13.92 5.21 -2.67
N LEU A 126 13.50 4.11 -2.03
CA LEU A 126 12.12 3.93 -1.57
C LEU A 126 11.75 4.94 -0.48
N ALA A 127 12.61 5.12 0.52
CA ALA A 127 12.37 6.09 1.60
C ALA A 127 12.30 7.55 1.09
N ASP A 128 13.19 7.92 0.17
CA ASP A 128 13.18 9.23 -0.49
C ASP A 128 11.88 9.41 -1.30
N ALA A 129 11.49 8.41 -2.09
CA ALA A 129 10.26 8.45 -2.87
C ALA A 129 9.02 8.63 -1.97
N ASP A 130 8.91 7.88 -0.89
CA ASP A 130 7.78 7.98 0.04
C ASP A 130 7.73 9.36 0.71
N THR A 131 8.89 9.91 1.08
CA THR A 131 9.00 11.27 1.64
C THR A 131 8.52 12.30 0.63
N LEU A 132 8.99 12.23 -0.62
CA LEU A 132 8.66 13.20 -1.68
C LEU A 132 7.18 13.13 -2.08
N ILE A 133 6.60 11.93 -2.19
CA ILE A 133 5.17 11.76 -2.48
C ILE A 133 4.33 12.45 -1.39
N GLN A 134 4.75 12.36 -0.12
CA GLN A 134 4.02 12.95 1.00
C GLN A 134 4.22 14.46 1.12
N SER A 135 5.43 14.96 0.86
CA SER A 135 5.78 16.37 1.11
C SER A 135 5.58 17.28 -0.09
N ALA A 136 5.86 16.80 -1.30
CA ALA A 136 5.91 17.61 -2.53
C ALA A 136 5.07 17.01 -3.67
N GLY A 137 4.50 15.82 -3.47
CA GLY A 137 3.67 15.14 -4.45
C GLY A 137 4.44 14.24 -5.43
N PRO A 138 3.71 13.51 -6.29
CA PRO A 138 4.24 12.39 -7.08
C PRO A 138 5.26 12.78 -8.14
N THR A 139 5.10 13.94 -8.79
CA THR A 139 6.05 14.44 -9.81
C THR A 139 7.48 14.48 -9.27
N HIS A 140 7.65 14.81 -7.98
CA HIS A 140 8.96 14.88 -7.33
C HIS A 140 9.60 13.50 -7.09
N ALA A 141 8.80 12.44 -7.08
CA ALA A 141 9.25 11.10 -6.71
C ALA A 141 9.54 10.17 -7.88
N VAL A 142 9.21 10.56 -9.13
CA VAL A 142 9.35 9.72 -10.33
C VAL A 142 10.79 9.18 -10.49
N ASP A 143 11.79 10.05 -10.37
CA ASP A 143 13.20 9.65 -10.47
C ASP A 143 13.62 8.68 -9.35
N ARG A 144 13.13 8.90 -8.11
CA ARG A 144 13.42 8.02 -6.98
C ARG A 144 12.78 6.65 -7.14
N ILE A 145 11.56 6.57 -7.67
CA ILE A 145 10.88 5.30 -7.97
C ILE A 145 11.58 4.55 -9.11
N HIS A 146 12.02 5.24 -10.17
CA HIS A 146 12.84 4.63 -11.23
C HIS A 146 14.15 4.07 -10.67
N THR A 147 14.85 4.87 -9.85
CA THR A 147 16.08 4.45 -9.16
C THR A 147 15.84 3.22 -8.27
N ALA A 148 14.73 3.17 -7.54
CA ALA A 148 14.34 2.02 -6.73
C ALA A 148 14.13 0.77 -7.59
N LEU A 149 13.34 0.86 -8.67
CA LEU A 149 13.13 -0.27 -9.58
C LEU A 149 14.46 -0.79 -10.16
N HIS A 150 15.35 0.12 -10.58
CA HIS A 150 16.66 -0.23 -11.08
C HIS A 150 17.52 -0.95 -10.02
N ALA A 151 17.62 -0.38 -8.82
CA ALA A 151 18.38 -0.98 -7.72
C ALA A 151 17.84 -2.36 -7.32
N TYR A 152 16.52 -2.54 -7.36
CA TYR A 152 15.88 -3.82 -7.11
C TYR A 152 16.22 -4.87 -8.18
N LEU A 153 16.04 -4.55 -9.47
CA LEU A 153 16.33 -5.49 -10.55
C LEU A 153 17.80 -5.95 -10.51
N LYS A 154 18.74 -5.04 -10.22
CA LYS A 154 20.14 -5.39 -9.99
C LYS A 154 20.33 -6.31 -8.79
N ALA A 155 19.70 -6.00 -7.66
CA ALA A 155 19.80 -6.83 -6.47
C ALA A 155 19.26 -8.25 -6.72
N VAL A 156 18.19 -8.42 -7.49
CA VAL A 156 17.68 -9.74 -7.91
C VAL A 156 18.68 -10.47 -8.80
N CYS A 157 19.25 -9.80 -9.80
CA CYS A 157 20.29 -10.40 -10.65
C CYS A 157 21.46 -10.93 -9.82
N TYR A 158 22.02 -10.10 -8.92
CA TYR A 158 23.13 -10.49 -8.06
C TYR A 158 22.76 -11.61 -7.08
N ALA A 159 21.55 -11.61 -6.52
CA ALA A 159 21.09 -12.67 -5.63
C ALA A 159 20.91 -14.03 -6.33
N ARG A 160 20.96 -14.07 -7.67
CA ARG A 160 20.79 -15.27 -8.49
C ARG A 160 22.01 -15.57 -9.36
N ASP A 161 23.14 -14.90 -9.09
CA ASP A 161 24.37 -15.01 -9.87
C ASP A 161 24.17 -14.77 -11.39
N ILE A 162 23.19 -13.92 -11.74
CA ILE A 162 22.94 -13.47 -13.11
C ILE A 162 23.75 -12.20 -13.32
N GLU A 163 24.74 -12.22 -14.22
CA GLU A 163 25.64 -11.10 -14.45
C GLU A 163 25.03 -10.06 -15.40
N PRO A 164 24.68 -8.84 -14.94
CA PRO A 164 24.13 -7.82 -15.82
C PRO A 164 25.22 -7.17 -16.68
N PRO A 165 24.89 -6.71 -17.91
CA PRO A 165 25.85 -5.96 -18.71
C PRO A 165 26.25 -4.64 -18.04
N GLN A 166 27.45 -4.15 -18.34
CA GLN A 166 27.91 -2.86 -17.85
C GLN A 166 26.93 -1.74 -18.28
N GLY A 167 26.52 -0.91 -17.33
CA GLY A 167 25.56 0.17 -17.61
C GLY A 167 24.14 -0.30 -17.93
N ALA A 168 23.77 -1.54 -17.57
CA ALA A 168 22.42 -2.07 -17.81
C ALA A 168 21.31 -1.11 -17.38
N THR A 169 20.35 -0.85 -18.28
CA THR A 169 19.12 -0.11 -17.99
C THR A 169 18.08 -1.00 -17.31
N ILE A 170 16.99 -0.41 -16.78
CA ILE A 170 15.86 -1.18 -16.26
C ILE A 170 15.25 -2.11 -17.33
N THR A 171 15.26 -1.69 -18.60
CA THR A 171 14.79 -2.50 -19.73
C THR A 171 15.70 -3.71 -19.95
N ASN A 172 17.03 -3.51 -19.92
CA ASN A 172 18.01 -4.61 -20.04
C ASN A 172 17.85 -5.62 -18.90
N LEU A 173 17.77 -5.13 -17.66
CA LEU A 173 17.68 -5.97 -16.47
C LEU A 173 16.38 -6.77 -16.43
N PHE A 174 15.24 -6.13 -16.73
CA PHE A 174 13.96 -6.83 -16.74
C PHE A 174 13.92 -7.91 -17.82
N LYS A 175 14.44 -7.62 -19.02
CA LYS A 175 14.59 -8.62 -20.09
C LYS A 175 15.44 -9.79 -19.62
N LEU A 176 16.59 -9.52 -18.99
CA LEU A 176 17.52 -10.54 -18.51
C LEU A 176 16.87 -11.46 -17.46
N LEU A 177 16.18 -10.88 -16.48
CA LEU A 177 15.44 -11.66 -15.48
C LEU A 177 14.35 -12.51 -16.12
N ARG A 178 13.62 -11.97 -17.11
CA ARG A 178 12.59 -12.74 -17.81
C ARG A 178 13.12 -13.92 -18.59
N THR A 179 14.36 -13.86 -19.08
CA THR A 179 14.97 -14.94 -19.85
C THR A 179 15.69 -15.95 -18.98
N GLU A 180 16.25 -15.52 -17.85
CA GLU A 180 17.16 -16.37 -17.06
C GLU A 180 16.60 -16.77 -15.70
N HIS A 181 15.65 -16.03 -15.13
CA HIS A 181 15.14 -16.32 -13.79
C HIS A 181 14.17 -17.51 -13.81
N PRO A 182 14.44 -18.63 -13.10
CA PRO A 182 13.63 -19.85 -13.17
C PRO A 182 12.15 -19.63 -12.84
N ALA A 183 11.83 -18.77 -11.87
CA ALA A 183 10.46 -18.47 -11.48
C ALA A 183 9.64 -17.73 -12.57
N LEU A 184 10.28 -17.19 -13.61
CA LEU A 184 9.60 -16.56 -14.75
C LEU A 184 9.50 -17.47 -15.98
N ASN A 185 10.16 -18.63 -15.96
CA ASN A 185 10.10 -19.62 -17.05
C ASN A 185 8.85 -20.51 -16.94
N ASP A 186 8.35 -20.73 -15.72
CA ASP A 186 7.07 -21.41 -15.48
C ASP A 186 6.07 -20.48 -14.75
N LEU A 187 5.07 -20.05 -15.51
CA LEU A 187 4.01 -19.15 -15.06
C LEU A 187 2.70 -19.91 -14.76
N GLY A 188 2.74 -21.24 -14.69
CA GLY A 188 1.62 -22.11 -14.35
C GLY A 188 0.62 -22.32 -15.49
N SER A 189 -0.64 -22.58 -15.15
CA SER A 189 -1.69 -23.04 -16.08
C SER A 189 -2.06 -22.02 -17.18
N GLN A 190 -1.65 -20.76 -17.05
CA GLN A 190 -1.91 -19.68 -18.00
C GLN A 190 -0.62 -19.08 -18.55
N SER A 191 0.41 -19.92 -18.75
CA SER A 191 1.77 -19.45 -19.06
C SER A 191 1.84 -18.53 -20.28
N ASP A 192 1.17 -18.87 -21.38
CA ASP A 192 1.18 -18.05 -22.60
C ASP A 192 0.56 -16.66 -22.38
N ALA A 193 -0.56 -16.61 -21.65
CA ALA A 193 -1.24 -15.36 -21.34
C ALA A 193 -0.37 -14.49 -20.44
N MET A 194 0.24 -15.07 -19.41
CA MET A 194 1.12 -14.34 -18.48
C MET A 194 2.43 -13.92 -19.16
N GLY A 195 2.98 -14.73 -20.06
CA GLY A 195 4.12 -14.36 -20.90
C GLY A 195 3.82 -13.15 -21.78
N ARG A 196 2.63 -13.07 -22.38
CA ARG A 196 2.17 -11.86 -23.09
C ARG A 196 2.04 -10.65 -22.17
N VAL A 197 1.51 -10.81 -20.96
CA VAL A 197 1.45 -9.72 -19.96
C VAL A 197 2.86 -9.21 -19.63
N LEU A 198 3.81 -10.11 -19.34
CA LEU A 198 5.20 -9.74 -19.07
C LEU A 198 5.88 -9.07 -20.27
N ASN A 199 5.52 -9.44 -21.50
CA ASN A 199 5.95 -8.75 -22.72
C ASN A 199 5.43 -7.32 -22.78
N CYS A 200 4.14 -7.10 -22.51
CA CYS A 200 3.59 -5.74 -22.45
C CYS A 200 4.25 -4.91 -21.35
N LEU A 201 4.54 -5.51 -20.19
CA LEU A 201 5.25 -4.84 -19.10
C LEU A 201 6.68 -4.44 -19.49
N SER A 202 7.37 -5.21 -20.36
CA SER A 202 8.66 -4.78 -20.91
C SER A 202 8.54 -3.45 -21.67
N SER A 203 7.50 -3.28 -22.49
CA SER A 203 7.24 -2.03 -23.20
C SER A 203 6.91 -0.88 -22.24
N VAL A 204 6.11 -1.15 -21.20
CA VAL A 204 5.81 -0.14 -20.16
C VAL A 204 7.08 0.32 -19.46
N ILE A 205 7.94 -0.61 -19.03
CA ILE A 205 9.23 -0.32 -18.38
C ILE A 205 10.11 0.53 -19.29
N ASP A 206 10.13 0.23 -20.59
CA ASP A 206 10.90 1.01 -21.55
C ASP A 206 10.41 2.47 -21.62
N CYS A 207 9.09 2.68 -21.65
CA CYS A 207 8.45 4.00 -21.60
C CYS A 207 8.74 4.78 -20.30
N LEU A 208 9.12 4.11 -19.20
CA LEU A 208 9.50 4.82 -17.96
C LEU A 208 10.83 5.58 -18.11
N ASN A 209 11.72 5.17 -19.03
CA ASN A 209 13.00 5.84 -19.25
C ASN A 209 12.82 7.28 -19.76
N PRO A 210 12.10 7.56 -20.86
CA PRO A 210 11.86 8.93 -21.29
C PRO A 210 10.99 9.72 -20.30
N ALA A 211 10.03 9.09 -19.62
CA ALA A 211 9.25 9.75 -18.57
C ALA A 211 10.15 10.27 -17.43
N ARG A 212 11.12 9.47 -16.99
CA ARG A 212 12.13 9.90 -16.02
C ARG A 212 13.10 10.93 -16.62
N ASN A 213 13.65 10.67 -17.80
CA ASN A 213 14.73 11.50 -18.34
C ASN A 213 14.25 12.88 -18.80
N ASN A 214 13.07 12.98 -19.40
CA ASN A 214 12.63 14.17 -20.11
C ASN A 214 11.46 14.90 -19.44
N ALA A 215 10.82 14.29 -18.43
CA ALA A 215 9.62 14.83 -17.79
C ALA A 215 9.62 14.68 -16.26
N SER A 216 10.79 14.53 -15.65
CA SER A 216 10.95 14.48 -14.18
C SER A 216 12.12 15.32 -13.69
N LEU A 217 12.29 15.43 -12.37
CA LEU A 217 13.40 16.16 -11.73
C LEU A 217 14.76 15.44 -11.81
N ALA A 218 14.86 14.35 -12.58
CA ALA A 218 16.12 13.67 -12.87
C ALA A 218 17.16 14.57 -13.57
N HIS A 219 16.67 15.48 -14.40
CA HIS A 219 17.44 16.43 -15.18
C HIS A 219 16.72 17.80 -15.12
N ALA A 220 17.39 18.85 -15.60
CA ALA A 220 16.83 20.21 -15.65
C ALA A 220 15.80 20.34 -16.79
N ASN A 221 14.70 19.59 -16.69
CA ASN A 221 13.61 19.59 -17.67
C ASN A 221 12.73 20.84 -17.51
N GLU A 222 12.37 21.47 -18.63
CA GLU A 222 11.51 22.66 -18.66
C GLU A 222 10.04 22.31 -18.39
N ALA A 223 9.61 21.12 -18.83
CA ALA A 223 8.28 20.58 -18.60
C ALA A 223 8.37 19.29 -17.79
N LEU A 224 7.51 19.16 -16.78
CA LEU A 224 7.44 17.98 -15.92
C LEU A 224 6.08 17.30 -16.09
N LEU A 225 6.02 16.01 -15.75
CA LEU A 225 4.76 15.28 -15.67
C LEU A 225 3.81 15.97 -14.68
N GLU A 226 2.56 16.11 -15.08
CA GLU A 226 1.49 16.46 -14.17
C GLU A 226 1.26 15.36 -13.14
N LYS A 227 0.50 15.70 -12.10
CA LYS A 227 0.31 14.86 -10.92
C LYS A 227 -0.19 13.46 -11.28
N ASP A 228 -1.15 13.36 -12.19
CA ASP A 228 -1.83 12.10 -12.49
C ASP A 228 -0.97 11.18 -13.36
N GLU A 229 -0.26 11.71 -14.35
CA GLU A 229 0.72 10.98 -15.17
C GLU A 229 1.95 10.58 -14.34
N ALA A 230 2.38 11.41 -13.40
CA ALA A 230 3.43 11.05 -12.45
C ALA A 230 2.97 9.89 -11.56
N MET A 231 1.73 9.90 -11.07
CA MET A 231 1.16 8.78 -10.32
C MET A 231 1.06 7.50 -11.16
N LEU A 232 0.65 7.61 -12.43
CA LEU A 232 0.61 6.48 -13.35
C LEU A 232 2.00 5.87 -13.54
N THR A 233 3.02 6.70 -13.76
CA THR A 233 4.42 6.28 -13.92
C THR A 233 4.92 5.54 -12.67
N ILE A 234 4.64 6.10 -11.49
CA ILE A 234 4.99 5.49 -10.19
C ILE A 234 4.29 4.14 -10.02
N ASN A 235 2.98 4.08 -10.28
CA ASN A 235 2.20 2.86 -10.11
C ASN A 235 2.57 1.77 -11.12
N ALA A 236 2.95 2.15 -12.35
CA ALA A 236 3.47 1.22 -13.36
C ALA A 236 4.77 0.56 -12.88
N ALA A 237 5.73 1.35 -12.39
CA ALA A 237 6.98 0.85 -11.83
C ALA A 237 6.73 -0.06 -10.61
N ARG A 238 5.87 0.38 -9.68
CA ARG A 238 5.53 -0.40 -8.49
C ARG A 238 4.82 -1.71 -8.83
N THR A 239 4.00 -1.74 -9.88
CA THR A 239 3.28 -2.96 -10.31
C THR A 239 4.28 -4.06 -10.67
N VAL A 240 5.29 -3.71 -11.47
CA VAL A 240 6.36 -4.64 -11.86
C VAL A 240 7.15 -5.06 -10.62
N PHE A 241 7.61 -4.09 -9.84
CA PHE A 241 8.40 -4.34 -8.63
C PHE A 241 7.71 -5.31 -7.67
N GLN A 242 6.43 -5.09 -7.37
CA GLN A 242 5.68 -5.92 -6.44
C GLN A 242 5.43 -7.33 -6.97
N TYR A 243 5.08 -7.46 -8.25
CA TYR A 243 4.89 -8.77 -8.85
C TYR A 243 6.17 -9.59 -8.73
N LEU A 244 7.31 -9.00 -9.09
CA LEU A 244 8.61 -9.67 -9.00
C LEU A 244 8.97 -9.99 -7.55
N ASP A 245 8.86 -9.05 -6.61
CA ASP A 245 9.17 -9.30 -5.19
C ASP A 245 8.29 -10.41 -4.62
N SER A 246 7.01 -10.44 -4.96
CA SER A 246 6.13 -11.51 -4.53
C SER A 246 6.47 -12.85 -5.18
N LYS A 247 6.88 -12.86 -6.45
CA LYS A 247 7.16 -14.08 -7.23
C LYS A 247 8.52 -14.70 -6.87
N PHE A 248 9.46 -13.91 -6.37
CA PHE A 248 10.83 -14.34 -6.06
C PHE A 248 11.09 -14.65 -4.58
N ARG A 249 10.06 -14.48 -3.74
CA ARG A 249 10.05 -14.95 -2.35
C ARG A 249 10.15 -16.46 -2.26
#